data_AF-A0A5J6GM06-F1
#
_entry.id   AF-A0A5J6GM06-F1
#
_cell.length_a   1.000
_cell.length_b   1.000
_cell.length_c   1.000
_cell.angle_alpha   90.00
_cell.angle_beta   90.00
_cell.angle_gamma   90.00
#
_symmetry.space_group_name_H-M   'P 1'
#
loop_
_entity.id
_entity.type
_entity.pdbx_description
1 polymer ?
#
loop_
_entity_poly.entity_id
_entity_poly.type
_entity_poly.pdbx_seq_one_letter_code
_entity_poly.pdbx_strand_id
1 'polypeptide(L)' 'MQAAPVRATAIPSVTDALRAVESLLMSGGQRTARRNAWTSVLEDRRRAKDRVEAQRVLEEAVTTRTS' A
#
# COMPACT_ATOMS: atom_id res chain seq x y z
N MET A 1 -47.81 21.23 14.60
CA MET A 1 -46.40 21.32 14.14
C MET A 1 -45.69 20.03 14.55
N GLN A 2 -45.22 19.22 13.60
CA GLN A 2 -44.43 18.03 13.90
C GLN A 2 -42.97 18.48 14.09
N ALA A 3 -42.36 18.23 15.25
CA ALA A 3 -40.95 18.57 15.48
C ALA A 3 -40.02 17.59 14.74
N ALA A 4 -38.99 18.11 14.08
CA ALA A 4 -37.98 17.30 13.42
C ALA A 4 -37.21 16.45 14.46
N PRO A 5 -36.90 15.18 14.17
CA PRO A 5 -36.18 14.32 15.12
C PRO A 5 -34.76 14.85 15.35
N VAL A 6 -34.48 15.24 16.59
CA VAL A 6 -33.13 15.63 17.03
C VAL A 6 -32.31 14.36 17.24
N ARG A 7 -31.20 14.22 16.52
CA ARG A 7 -30.25 13.13 16.76
C ARG A 7 -29.37 13.49 17.95
N ALA A 8 -29.46 12.72 19.02
CA ALA A 8 -28.51 12.81 20.12
C ALA A 8 -27.18 12.14 19.71
N THR A 9 -26.10 12.90 19.65
CA THR A 9 -24.74 12.35 19.58
C THR A 9 -24.31 11.91 20.98
N ALA A 10 -24.05 10.61 21.15
CA ALA A 10 -23.53 10.09 22.41
C ALA A 10 -22.18 10.74 22.75
N ILE A 11 -21.95 11.07 24.02
CA ILE A 11 -20.65 11.56 24.49
C ILE A 11 -19.66 10.38 24.41
N PRO A 12 -18.51 10.53 23.72
CA PRO A 12 -17.54 9.45 23.59
C PRO A 12 -17.05 8.97 24.96
N SER A 13 -16.91 7.66 25.12
CA SER A 13 -16.26 7.10 26.30
C SER A 13 -14.75 7.38 26.27
N VAL A 14 -14.08 7.23 27.41
CA VAL A 14 -12.61 7.32 27.48
C VAL A 14 -11.95 6.33 26.51
N THR A 15 -12.52 5.14 26.35
CA THR A 15 -12.05 4.13 25.40
C THR A 15 -12.11 4.62 23.95
N ASP A 16 -13.20 5.30 23.57
CA ASP A 16 -13.36 5.84 22.22
C ASP A 16 -12.36 6.97 21.96
N ALA A 17 -12.12 7.81 22.97
CA ALA A 17 -11.11 8.87 22.90
C ALA A 17 -9.70 8.29 22.71
N LEU A 18 -9.35 7.24 23.46
CA LEU A 18 -8.05 6.57 23.32
C LEU A 18 -7.89 5.92 21.95
N ARG A 19 -8.93 5.27 21.41
CA ARG A 19 -8.91 4.68 20.06
C ARG A 19 -8.77 5.74 18.97
N ALA A 20 -9.37 6.91 19.15
CA ALA A 20 -9.23 8.04 18.23
C ALA A 20 -7.79 8.59 18.23
N VAL A 21 -7.19 8.74 19.42
CA VAL A 21 -5.78 9.15 19.56
C VAL A 21 -4.84 8.12 18.94
N GLU A 22 -5.04 6.83 19.21
CA GLU A 22 -4.29 5.75 18.57
C GLU A 22 -4.39 5.82 17.05
N SER A 23 -5.60 5.98 16.52
CA SER A 23 -5.83 6.10 15.08
C SER A 23 -5.09 7.30 14.49
N LEU A 24 -5.11 8.45 15.18
CA LEU A 24 -4.41 9.66 14.76
C LEU A 24 -2.90 9.43 14.72
N LEU A 25 -2.32 8.90 15.80
CA LEU A 25 -0.88 8.62 15.93
C LEU A 25 -0.42 7.59 14.90
N MET A 26 -1.19 6.52 14.71
CA MET A 26 -0.86 5.44 13.78
C MET A 26 -1.06 5.84 12.31
N SER A 27 -1.88 6.85 12.02
CA SER A 27 -2.26 7.21 10.63
C SER A 27 -1.06 7.51 9.73
N GLY A 28 -0.01 8.15 10.28
CA GLY A 28 1.22 8.45 9.55
C GLY A 28 1.97 7.19 9.13
N GLY A 29 2.19 6.27 10.09
CA GLY A 29 2.85 4.99 9.85
C GLY A 29 2.10 4.13 8.84
N GLN A 30 0.77 4.09 8.90
CA GLN A 30 -0.06 3.34 7.95
C GLN A 30 0.04 3.88 6.52
N ARG A 31 0.06 5.20 6.34
CA ARG A 31 0.27 5.82 5.02
C ARG A 31 1.65 5.49 4.45
N THR A 32 2.69 5.55 5.28
CA THR A 32 4.05 5.19 4.87
C THR A 32 4.15 3.70 4.53
N ALA A 33 3.58 2.82 5.35
CA ALA A 33 3.56 1.38 5.08
C ALA A 33 2.88 1.06 3.73
N ARG A 34 1.74 1.69 3.42
CA ARG A 34 1.07 1.54 2.13
C ARG A 34 1.94 2.01 0.96
N ARG A 35 2.62 3.15 1.10
CA ARG A 35 3.53 3.66 0.07
C ARG A 35 4.72 2.72 -0.13
N ASN A 36 5.34 2.29 0.95
CA ASN A 36 6.48 1.37 0.92
C ASN A 36 6.11 0.05 0.25
N ALA A 37 4.96 -0.52 0.63
CA ALA A 37 4.45 -1.75 0.01
C ALA A 37 4.23 -1.57 -1.50
N TRP A 38 3.61 -0.45 -1.91
CA TRP A 38 3.41 -0.17 -3.32
C TRP A 38 4.73 0.01 -4.09
N THR A 39 5.68 0.77 -3.55
CA THR A 39 7.01 0.96 -4.14
C THR A 39 7.73 -0.38 -4.30
N SER A 40 7.71 -1.24 -3.27
CA SER A 40 8.33 -2.57 -3.34
C SER A 40 7.72 -3.42 -4.46
N VAL A 41 6.39 -3.40 -4.62
CA VAL A 41 5.71 -4.14 -5.70
C VAL A 41 6.11 -3.61 -7.08
N LEU A 42 6.24 -2.29 -7.24
CA LEU A 42 6.69 -1.70 -8.50
C LEU A 42 8.14 -2.08 -8.82
N GLU A 43 9.01 -2.04 -7.82
CA GLU A 43 10.41 -2.48 -7.96
C GLU A 43 10.52 -3.96 -8.31
N ASP A 44 9.75 -4.83 -7.65
CA ASP A 44 9.76 -6.26 -7.92
C ASP A 44 9.30 -6.56 -9.35
N ARG A 45 8.27 -5.86 -9.83
CA ARG A 45 7.82 -5.96 -11.23
C ARG A 45 8.90 -5.52 -12.21
N ARG A 46 9.60 -4.42 -11.92
CA ARG A 46 10.73 -3.95 -12.73
C ARG A 46 11.85 -4.99 -12.74
N ARG A 47 12.27 -5.48 -11.56
CA ARG A 47 13.29 -6.53 -11.43
C ARG A 47 12.88 -7.82 -12.15
N ALA A 48 11.60 -8.19 -12.16
CA ALA A 48 11.12 -9.34 -12.91
C ALA A 48 11.27 -9.14 -14.43
N LYS A 49 10.88 -7.97 -14.95
CA LYS A 49 11.07 -7.62 -16.36
C LYS A 49 12.55 -7.61 -16.76
N ASP A 50 13.39 -7.00 -15.94
CA ASP A 50 14.83 -6.91 -16.20
C ASP A 50 15.47 -8.30 -16.26
N ARG A 51 15.05 -9.26 -15.42
CA ARG A 51 15.51 -10.67 -15.49
C ARG A 51 15.08 -11.37 -16.78
N VAL A 52 13.85 -11.17 -17.22
CA VAL A 52 13.34 -11.76 -18.47
C VAL A 52 14.12 -11.20 -19.67
N GLU A 53 14.35 -9.90 -19.71
CA GLU A 53 15.12 -9.28 -20.80
C GLU A 53 16.57 -9.76 -20.79
N ALA A 54 17.21 -9.82 -19.61
CA ALA A 54 18.57 -10.35 -19.49
C ALA A 54 18.65 -11.81 -19.95
N GLN A 55 17.69 -12.66 -19.58
CA GLN A 55 17.63 -14.04 -20.05
C GLN A 55 17.53 -14.10 -21.58
N ARG A 56 16.67 -13.28 -22.18
CA ARG A 56 16.47 -13.23 -23.63
C ARG A 56 17.75 -12.86 -24.39
N VAL A 57 18.47 -11.83 -23.92
CA VAL A 57 19.75 -11.40 -24.49
C VAL A 57 20.81 -12.52 -24.37
N LEU A 58 20.84 -13.22 -23.24
CA LEU A 58 21.77 -14.33 -23.04
C LEU A 58 21.46 -15.50 -23.99
N GLU A 59 20.18 -15.86 -24.15
CA GLU A 59 19.75 -16.91 -25.09
C GLU A 59 20.09 -16.56 -26.55
N GLU A 60 19.88 -15.31 -26.95
CA GLU A 60 20.25 -14.82 -28.29
C GLU A 60 21.77 -14.86 -28.51
N ALA A 61 22.56 -14.43 -27.53
CA ALA A 61 24.02 -14.47 -27.60
C ALA A 61 24.55 -15.91 -27.67
N VAL A 62 23.94 -16.84 -26.94
CA VAL A 62 24.27 -18.27 -27.03
C VAL A 62 23.93 -18.82 -28.41
N THR A 63 22.73 -18.56 -28.92
CA THR A 63 22.26 -19.03 -30.24
C THR A 63 23.16 -18.53 -31.36
N THR A 64 23.55 -17.24 -31.31
CA THR A 64 24.46 -16.62 -32.28
C THR A 64 25.85 -17.25 -32.24
N ARG A 65 26.36 -17.64 -31.06
CA ARG A 65 27.67 -18.28 -30.92
C ARG A 65 27.68 -19.73 -31.42
N THR A 66 26.55 -20.42 -31.38
CA THR A 66 26.45 -21.85 -31.75
C THR A 66 25.98 -22.09 -33.19
N SER A 67 25.63 -21.03 -33.92
CA SER A 67 25.28 -21.07 -35.34
C SER A 67 26.51 -20.85 -36.20
#